data_AF-A0A0A3Y4P7-F1
#
_entry.id   AF-A0A0A3Y4P7-F1
#
_cell.length_a   1.000
_cell.length_b   1.000
_cell.length_c   1.000
_cell.angle_alpha   90.00
_cell.angle_beta   90.00
_cell.angle_gamma   90.00
#
_symmetry.space_group_name_H-M   'P 1'
#
loop_
_entity.id
_entity.type
_entity.pdbx_description
1 polymer ?
#
loop_
_entity_poly.entity_id
_entity_poly.type
_entity_poly.pdbx_seq_one_letter_code
_entity_poly.pdbx_strand_id
1 'polypeptide(L)'
;MIQAPPAPPVLEQSLAKFTKADLDKACAEAHARGRAEAFEESVTDGGVAAAQARISAIMALPEAKGREKTAQNLAMNGKVPIGAAKFALAHAPTDAAAFRTNNSLGLYLVDDLEGKKFK
;
A
#
# COMPACT_ATOMS: atom_id res chain seq x y z
N MET A 1 58.59 43.09 -21.45
CA MET A 1 57.31 42.62 -21.99
C MET A 1 57.04 41.25 -21.38
N ILE A 2 56.27 41.19 -20.29
CA ILE A 2 55.98 39.93 -19.61
C ILE A 2 54.55 39.53 -20.03
N GLN A 3 54.45 38.43 -20.75
CA GLN A 3 53.21 37.89 -21.28
C GLN A 3 52.39 37.28 -20.13
N ALA A 4 51.15 37.73 -19.96
CA ALA A 4 50.23 37.20 -18.97
C ALA A 4 49.90 35.72 -19.29
N PRO A 5 49.80 34.83 -18.28
CA PRO A 5 49.46 33.43 -18.52
C PRO A 5 48.02 33.30 -19.05
N PRO A 6 47.76 32.38 -19.99
CA PRO A 6 46.42 32.17 -20.53
C PRO A 6 45.47 31.69 -19.43
N ALA A 7 44.29 32.30 -19.36
CA ALA A 7 43.24 31.92 -18.43
C ALA A 7 42.89 30.43 -18.57
N PRO A 8 42.66 29.70 -17.46
CA PRO A 8 42.26 28.31 -17.53
C PRO A 8 40.95 28.19 -18.32
N PRO A 9 40.77 27.12 -19.11
CA PRO A 9 39.51 26.88 -19.80
C PRO A 9 38.41 26.83 -18.76
N VAL A 10 37.48 27.79 -18.84
CA VAL A 10 36.23 27.74 -18.10
C VAL A 10 35.59 26.44 -18.55
N LEU A 11 35.59 25.43 -17.67
CA LEU A 11 34.74 24.28 -17.82
C LEU A 11 33.34 24.85 -17.73
N GLU A 12 32.77 25.24 -18.88
CA GLU A 12 31.34 25.27 -19.06
C GLU A 12 30.89 23.86 -18.72
N GLN A 13 30.61 23.65 -17.43
CA GLN A 13 29.54 22.77 -17.01
C GLN A 13 28.30 23.38 -17.66
N SER A 14 28.19 23.12 -18.97
CA SER A 14 27.00 23.35 -19.74
C SER A 14 25.93 22.72 -18.88
N LEU A 15 25.05 23.57 -18.36
CA LEU A 15 23.81 23.14 -17.76
C LEU A 15 23.21 22.22 -18.81
N ALA A 16 23.40 20.91 -18.66
CA ALA A 16 22.73 19.93 -19.48
C ALA A 16 21.27 20.16 -19.15
N LYS A 17 20.60 20.94 -20.01
CA LYS A 17 19.21 21.31 -19.87
C LYS A 17 18.47 20.00 -20.03
N PHE A 18 18.21 19.30 -18.92
CA PHE A 18 17.40 18.09 -18.90
C PHE A 18 16.10 18.43 -19.62
N THR A 19 16.00 17.93 -20.84
CA THR A 19 14.85 18.19 -21.68
C THR A 19 13.74 17.26 -21.24
N LYS A 20 12.50 17.61 -21.60
CA LYS A 20 11.38 16.69 -21.42
C LYS A 20 11.62 15.35 -22.11
N ALA A 21 12.33 15.34 -23.24
CA ALA A 21 12.73 14.12 -23.94
C ALA A 21 13.71 13.27 -23.12
N ASP A 22 14.65 13.88 -22.38
CA ASP A 22 15.55 13.15 -21.48
C ASP A 22 14.78 12.50 -20.33
N LEU A 23 13.77 13.20 -19.80
CA LEU A 23 12.90 12.68 -18.76
C LEU A 23 12.01 11.52 -19.27
N ASP A 24 11.43 11.67 -20.46
CA ASP A 24 10.59 10.63 -21.08
C ASP A 24 11.43 9.38 -21.41
N LYS A 25 12.68 9.57 -21.87
CA LYS A 25 13.64 8.48 -22.11
C LYS A 25 14.00 7.76 -20.81
N ALA A 26 14.32 8.49 -19.74
CA ALA A 26 14.62 7.91 -18.44
C ALA A 26 13.42 7.16 -17.85
N CYS A 27 12.21 7.69 -18.02
CA CYS A 27 10.97 7.04 -17.60
C CYS A 27 10.74 5.73 -18.38
N ALA A 28 10.93 5.75 -19.71
CA ALA A 28 10.81 4.55 -20.54
C ALA A 28 11.84 3.48 -20.16
N GLU A 29 13.08 3.88 -19.89
CA GLU A 29 14.16 2.97 -19.46
C GLU A 29 13.91 2.38 -18.08
N ALA A 30 13.47 3.21 -17.11
CA ALA A 30 13.09 2.75 -15.78
C ALA A 30 11.88 1.80 -15.83
N HIS A 31 10.90 2.07 -16.68
CA HIS A 31 9.74 1.20 -16.85
C HIS A 31 10.12 -0.13 -17.52
N ALA A 32 11.00 -0.09 -18.53
CA ALA A 32 11.52 -1.30 -19.15
C ALA A 32 12.32 -2.16 -18.16
N ARG A 33 13.19 -1.53 -17.37
CA ARG A 33 13.96 -2.19 -16.31
C ARG A 33 13.05 -2.78 -15.24
N GLY A 34 12.07 -2.03 -14.76
CA GLY A 34 11.11 -2.50 -13.77
C GLY A 34 10.30 -3.70 -14.26
N ARG A 35 9.94 -3.75 -15.55
CA ARG A 35 9.27 -4.94 -16.14
C ARG A 35 10.19 -6.14 -16.28
N ALA A 36 11.48 -5.92 -16.57
CA ALA A 36 12.46 -7.00 -16.59
C ALA A 36 12.65 -7.60 -15.19
N GLU A 37 12.81 -6.75 -14.17
CA GLU A 37 12.94 -7.16 -12.76
C GLU A 37 11.65 -7.85 -12.24
N ALA A 38 10.47 -7.34 -12.63
CA ALA A 38 9.19 -7.98 -12.29
C ALA A 38 9.06 -9.37 -12.91
N PHE A 39 9.51 -9.57 -14.15
CA PHE A 39 9.50 -10.88 -14.80
C PHE A 39 10.42 -11.89 -14.09
N GLU A 40 11.58 -11.45 -13.60
CA GLU A 40 12.48 -12.27 -12.79
C GLU A 40 11.82 -12.70 -11.46
N GLU A 41 11.04 -11.83 -10.83
CA GLU A 41 10.23 -12.15 -9.65
C GLU A 41 8.92 -12.89 -10.00
N SER A 42 8.75 -13.30 -11.27
CA SER A 42 7.52 -13.92 -11.81
C SER A 42 6.25 -13.07 -11.63
N VAL A 43 6.40 -11.77 -11.40
CA VAL A 43 5.33 -10.78 -11.34
C VAL A 43 4.95 -10.39 -12.77
N THR A 44 3.77 -10.81 -13.20
CA THR A 44 3.22 -10.50 -14.52
C THR A 44 2.17 -9.41 -14.45
N ASP A 45 2.02 -8.61 -15.52
CA ASP A 45 0.94 -7.62 -15.64
C ASP A 45 -0.45 -8.26 -15.43
N GLY A 46 -0.64 -9.50 -15.88
CA GLY A 46 -1.84 -10.29 -15.63
C GLY A 46 -2.05 -10.64 -14.15
N GLY A 47 -0.97 -10.94 -13.42
CA GLY A 47 -1.00 -11.19 -11.98
C GLY A 47 -1.31 -9.93 -11.16
N VAL A 48 -0.74 -8.79 -11.54
CA VAL A 48 -1.02 -7.48 -10.91
C VAL A 48 -2.46 -7.05 -11.18
N ALA A 49 -2.92 -7.17 -12.43
CA ALA A 49 -4.31 -6.87 -12.80
C ALA A 49 -5.31 -7.77 -12.08
N ALA A 50 -5.02 -9.07 -11.96
CA ALA A 50 -5.86 -10.01 -11.21
C ALA A 50 -5.90 -9.68 -9.71
N ALA A 51 -4.77 -9.26 -9.12
CA ALA A 51 -4.72 -8.83 -7.72
C ALA A 51 -5.53 -7.54 -7.51
N GLN A 52 -5.39 -6.54 -8.38
CA GLN A 52 -6.17 -5.31 -8.34
C GLN A 52 -7.67 -5.57 -8.52
N ALA A 53 -8.06 -6.39 -9.50
CA ALA A 53 -9.45 -6.77 -9.73
C ALA A 53 -10.07 -7.44 -8.50
N ARG A 54 -9.32 -8.32 -7.83
CA ARG A 54 -9.76 -8.94 -6.57
C ARG A 54 -9.91 -7.93 -5.44
N ILE A 55 -8.94 -7.02 -5.29
CA ILE A 55 -9.00 -5.96 -4.27
C ILE A 55 -10.24 -5.11 -4.46
N SER A 56 -10.47 -4.63 -5.69
CA SER A 56 -11.67 -3.87 -6.04
C SER A 56 -12.94 -4.66 -5.77
N ALA A 57 -12.98 -5.96 -6.12
CA ALA A 57 -14.14 -6.80 -5.90
C ALA A 57 -14.47 -7.02 -4.41
N ILE A 58 -13.46 -7.24 -3.56
CA ILE A 58 -13.66 -7.40 -2.11
C ILE A 58 -14.07 -6.08 -1.45
N MET A 59 -13.45 -4.96 -1.84
CA MET A 59 -13.79 -3.63 -1.31
C MET A 59 -15.17 -3.13 -1.77
N ALA A 60 -15.67 -3.63 -2.91
CA ALA A 60 -17.01 -3.31 -3.40
C ALA A 60 -18.14 -4.08 -2.69
N LEU A 61 -17.81 -5.09 -1.87
CA LEU A 61 -18.82 -5.85 -1.12
C LEU A 61 -19.51 -4.96 -0.08
N PRO A 62 -20.84 -5.06 0.07
CA PRO A 62 -21.55 -4.31 1.11
C PRO A 62 -21.08 -4.68 2.53
N GLU A 63 -20.62 -5.91 2.72
CA GLU A 63 -20.07 -6.40 4.01
C GLU A 63 -18.72 -5.77 4.38
N ALA A 64 -18.00 -5.22 3.40
CA ALA A 64 -16.74 -4.50 3.63
C ALA A 64 -16.95 -3.11 4.26
N LYS A 65 -18.17 -2.55 4.17
CA LYS A 65 -18.52 -1.26 4.78
C LYS A 65 -18.53 -1.38 6.31
N GLY A 66 -17.73 -0.56 6.97
CA GLY A 66 -17.48 -0.61 8.40
C GLY A 66 -16.55 -1.75 8.84
N ARG A 67 -15.85 -2.40 7.90
CA ARG A 67 -14.85 -3.46 8.08
C ARG A 67 -13.69 -3.29 7.10
N GLU A 68 -13.39 -2.06 6.71
CA GLU A 68 -12.49 -1.73 5.61
C GLU A 68 -11.08 -2.26 5.86
N LYS A 69 -10.61 -2.20 7.11
CA LYS A 69 -9.29 -2.74 7.47
C LYS A 69 -9.22 -4.26 7.32
N THR A 70 -10.29 -4.94 7.69
CA THR A 70 -10.42 -6.39 7.55
C THR A 70 -10.53 -6.79 6.07
N ALA A 71 -11.33 -6.07 5.29
CA ALA A 71 -11.48 -6.27 3.86
C ALA A 71 -10.17 -6.06 3.10
N GLN A 72 -9.40 -5.03 3.46
CA GLN A 72 -8.10 -4.75 2.87
C GLN A 72 -7.08 -5.86 3.20
N ASN A 73 -6.98 -6.27 4.46
CA ASN A 73 -6.09 -7.38 4.86
C ASN A 73 -6.43 -8.68 4.13
N LEU A 74 -7.71 -8.92 3.90
CA LEU A 74 -8.19 -10.12 3.21
C LEU A 74 -7.94 -10.04 1.70
N ALA A 75 -8.06 -8.86 1.12
CA ALA A 75 -7.77 -8.61 -0.29
C ALA A 75 -6.28 -8.71 -0.64
N MET A 76 -5.41 -8.29 0.28
CA MET A 76 -3.96 -8.44 0.17
C MET A 76 -3.51 -9.89 0.37
N ASN A 77 -4.23 -10.68 1.17
CA ASN A 77 -4.01 -12.12 1.29
C ASN A 77 -4.53 -12.84 0.05
N GLY A 78 -3.67 -12.93 -0.96
CA GLY A 78 -4.07 -13.36 -2.30
C GLY A 78 -4.52 -14.80 -2.50
N LYS A 79 -4.71 -15.55 -1.41
CA LYS A 79 -5.17 -16.94 -1.38
C LYS A 79 -6.67 -17.07 -1.10
N VAL A 80 -7.36 -15.98 -0.74
CA VAL A 80 -8.77 -16.04 -0.35
C VAL A 80 -9.69 -15.71 -1.53
N PRO A 81 -10.59 -16.63 -1.94
CA PRO A 81 -11.57 -16.37 -2.98
C PRO A 81 -12.63 -15.37 -2.49
N ILE A 82 -13.24 -14.62 -3.42
CA ILE A 82 -14.21 -13.56 -3.10
C ILE A 82 -15.39 -14.08 -2.25
N GLY A 83 -15.85 -15.31 -2.51
CA GLY A 83 -16.94 -15.93 -1.72
C GLY A 83 -16.54 -16.21 -0.27
N ALA A 84 -15.32 -16.71 -0.03
CA ALA A 84 -14.80 -16.89 1.33
C ALA A 84 -14.55 -15.53 2.00
N ALA A 85 -14.13 -14.52 1.23
CA ALA A 85 -13.95 -13.17 1.73
C ALA A 85 -15.27 -12.55 2.20
N LYS A 86 -16.34 -12.73 1.42
CA LYS A 86 -17.70 -12.32 1.80
C LYS A 86 -18.16 -12.98 3.10
N PHE A 87 -17.97 -14.29 3.21
CA PHE A 87 -18.33 -15.04 4.42
C PHE A 87 -17.54 -14.54 5.65
N ALA A 88 -16.22 -14.37 5.51
CA ALA A 88 -15.38 -13.85 6.59
C ALA A 88 -15.78 -12.44 7.01
N LEU A 89 -16.11 -11.55 6.06
CA LEU A 89 -16.57 -10.18 6.35
C LEU A 89 -17.94 -10.15 7.02
N ALA A 90 -18.85 -11.07 6.68
CA ALA A 90 -20.15 -11.16 7.33
C ALA A 90 -20.05 -11.54 8.82
N HIS A 91 -19.06 -12.37 9.17
CA HIS A 91 -18.82 -12.82 10.55
C HIS A 91 -17.79 -11.98 11.32
N ALA A 92 -17.08 -11.07 10.65
CA ALA A 92 -16.09 -10.23 11.30
C ALA A 92 -16.75 -9.09 12.12
N PRO A 93 -16.15 -8.72 13.26
CA PRO A 93 -16.57 -7.52 13.99
C PRO A 93 -16.38 -6.29 13.10
N THR A 94 -17.28 -5.31 13.24
CA THR A 94 -17.08 -4.00 12.60
C THR A 94 -15.88 -3.30 13.21
N ASP A 95 -15.24 -2.40 12.48
CA ASP A 95 -14.08 -1.66 12.97
C ASP A 95 -14.43 -0.85 14.24
N ALA A 96 -15.67 -0.36 14.34
CA ALA A 96 -16.20 0.25 15.57
C ALA A 96 -16.35 -0.74 16.74
N ALA A 97 -16.78 -1.97 16.48
CA ALA A 97 -16.84 -3.02 17.50
C ALA A 97 -15.43 -3.46 17.92
N ALA A 98 -14.54 -3.71 16.96
CA ALA A 98 -13.15 -4.09 17.23
C ALA A 98 -12.38 -3.00 18.01
N PHE A 99 -12.65 -1.72 17.73
CA PHE A 99 -12.09 -0.61 18.50
C PHE A 99 -12.61 -0.62 19.95
N ARG A 100 -13.92 -0.84 20.13
CA ARG A 100 -14.51 -1.00 21.47
C ARG A 100 -13.91 -2.19 22.21
N THR A 101 -13.79 -3.37 21.61
CA THR A 101 -13.23 -4.55 22.29
C THR A 101 -11.76 -4.36 22.68
N ASN A 102 -10.95 -3.74 21.81
CA ASN A 102 -9.55 -3.43 22.12
C ASN A 102 -9.40 -2.39 23.23
N ASN A 103 -10.32 -1.42 23.32
CA ASN A 103 -10.35 -0.44 24.40
C ASN A 103 -11.03 -0.98 25.68
N SER A 104 -11.89 -1.98 25.56
CA SER A 104 -12.63 -2.59 26.66
C SER A 104 -11.76 -3.46 27.57
N LEU A 105 -10.61 -3.94 27.08
CA LEU A 105 -9.58 -4.54 27.93
C LEU A 105 -9.03 -3.55 28.97
N GLY A 106 -9.24 -2.24 28.79
CA GLY A 106 -8.94 -1.20 29.78
C GLY A 106 -10.10 -0.83 30.72
N LEU A 107 -11.33 -1.28 30.48
CA LEU A 107 -12.49 -1.00 31.35
C LEU A 107 -12.92 -2.20 32.21
N TYR A 108 -12.58 -3.43 31.84
CA TYR A 108 -12.93 -4.63 32.63
C TYR A 108 -12.07 -4.85 33.90
N LEU A 109 -11.44 -3.81 34.44
CA LEU A 109 -10.86 -3.84 35.79
C LEU A 109 -11.58 -2.89 36.76
N VAL A 110 -12.59 -2.13 36.30
CA VAL A 110 -13.28 -1.13 37.15
C VAL A 110 -14.72 -1.56 37.52
N ASP A 111 -15.32 -2.51 36.81
CA ASP A 111 -16.73 -2.91 37.01
C ASP A 111 -16.94 -4.21 37.83
N ASP A 112 -15.99 -4.60 38.70
CA ASP A 112 -16.12 -5.78 39.58
C ASP A 112 -16.22 -5.44 41.09
N LEU A 113 -16.59 -4.20 41.43
CA LEU A 113 -16.78 -3.77 42.83
C LEU A 113 -18.17 -3.18 43.16
N GLU A 114 -19.15 -3.28 42.27
CA GLU A 114 -20.54 -2.99 42.63
C GLU A 114 -21.50 -4.10 42.19
N GLY A 115 -21.98 -4.89 43.15
CA GLY A 115 -23.33 -5.47 43.02
C GLY A 115 -23.54 -6.97 43.23
N LYS A 116 -22.62 -7.77 43.78
CA LYS A 116 -22.96 -9.12 44.25
C LYS A 116 -23.28 -9.15 45.74
N LYS A 117 -24.55 -8.85 46.07
CA LYS A 117 -25.15 -9.40 47.30
C LYS A 117 -25.33 -10.90 47.08
N PHE A 118 -24.44 -11.69 47.66
CA PHE A 118 -24.69 -13.11 47.87
C PHE A 118 -25.79 -13.24 48.93
N LYS A 119 -26.83 -14.00 48.60
CA LYS A 119 -27.91 -14.41 49.50
C LYS A 119 -27.44 -15.57 50.35
#